data_AF-A0A0R3NAQ7-F1
#
_entry.id   AF-A0A0R3NAQ7-F1
#
_cell.length_a   1.000
_cell.length_b   1.000
_cell.length_c   1.000
_cell.angle_alpha   90.00
_cell.angle_beta   90.00
_cell.angle_gamma   90.00
#
_symmetry.space_group_name_H-M   'P 1'
#
loop_
_entity.id
_entity.type
_entity.pdbx_description
1 polymer ?
#
loop_
_entity_poly.entity_id
_entity_poly.type
_entity_poly.pdbx_seq_one_letter_code
_entity_poly.pdbx_strand_id
1 'polypeptide(L)' 'MKGARLQMTPSSQTDAERFRKEAEECRELAEKAMSPLDKEAWVRLAEDWLKLAQEAERGARFGRTR' A
#
# COMPACT_ATOMS: atom_id res chain seq x y z
N MET A 1 -16.53 -1.08 -30.54
CA MET A 1 -15.19 -0.94 -31.14
C MET A 1 -14.19 -0.82 -30.01
N LYS A 2 -13.17 -1.70 -29.99
CA LYS A 2 -12.10 -1.73 -28.98
C LYS A 2 -11.18 -0.53 -29.24
N GLY A 3 -10.87 0.24 -28.21
CA GLY A 3 -9.95 1.38 -28.31
C GLY A 3 -9.39 1.72 -26.94
N ALA A 4 -8.11 1.43 -26.76
CA ALA A 4 -7.35 1.51 -25.52
C ALA A 4 -7.56 2.80 -24.71
N ARG A 5 -7.82 2.66 -23.40
CA ARG A 5 -7.37 3.67 -22.43
C ARG A 5 -5.98 3.28 -21.97
N LEU A 6 -5.00 3.61 -22.79
CA LEU A 6 -3.59 3.66 -22.38
C LEU A 6 -3.45 4.72 -21.27
N GLN A 7 -2.79 4.30 -20.18
CA GLN A 7 -2.10 5.12 -19.18
C GLN A 7 -2.96 5.82 -18.11
N MET A 8 -3.09 5.15 -16.96
CA MET A 8 -3.10 5.83 -15.66
C MET A 8 -1.80 5.50 -14.94
N THR A 9 -0.70 6.06 -15.42
CA THR A 9 0.46 6.33 -14.57
C THR A 9 0.38 7.79 -14.17
N PRO A 10 -0.06 8.14 -12.95
CA PRO A 10 0.59 9.23 -12.27
C PRO A 10 2.00 8.73 -11.94
N SER A 11 2.98 9.25 -12.66
CA SER A 11 4.42 9.00 -12.50
C SER A 11 4.99 9.56 -11.18
N SER A 12 4.26 9.39 -10.09
CA SER A 12 4.67 9.63 -8.71
C SER A 12 3.56 9.09 -7.81
N GLN A 13 3.36 7.77 -7.78
CA GLN A 13 2.80 7.20 -6.55
C GLN A 13 3.84 7.48 -5.48
N THR A 14 3.50 8.33 -4.53
CA THR A 14 4.35 8.53 -3.36
C THR A 14 4.55 7.17 -2.69
N ASP A 15 5.71 6.93 -2.08
CA ASP A 15 5.95 5.67 -1.34
C ASP A 15 4.80 5.39 -0.36
N ALA A 16 4.22 6.45 0.20
CA ALA A 16 3.02 6.39 1.02
C ALA A 16 1.80 5.76 0.35
N GLU A 17 1.47 6.16 -0.88
CA GLU A 17 0.34 5.59 -1.62
C GLU A 17 0.57 4.12 -1.98
N ARG A 18 1.82 3.76 -2.31
CA ARG A 18 2.19 2.36 -2.57
C ARG A 18 1.98 1.51 -1.34
N PHE A 19 2.46 1.98 -0.19
CA PHE A 19 2.28 1.28 1.09
C PHE A 19 0.82 1.18 1.52
N ARG A 20 0.00 2.22 1.30
CA ARG A 20 -1.45 2.12 1.57
C ARG A 20 -2.13 1.05 0.70
N LYS A 21 -1.77 0.98 -0.57
CA LYS A 21 -2.33 -0.02 -1.49
C LYS A 21 -1.94 -1.45 -1.06
N GLU A 22 -0.67 -1.67 -0.71
CA GLU A 22 -0.20 -2.97 -0.18
C GLU A 22 -0.94 -3.34 1.12
N ALA A 23 -1.23 -2.36 1.99
CA ALA A 23 -2.00 -2.60 3.21
C ALA A 23 -3.43 -3.04 2.93
N GLU A 24 -4.09 -2.45 1.93
CA GLU A 24 -5.44 -2.85 1.51
C GLU A 24 -5.44 -4.27 0.92
N GLU A 25 -4.48 -4.60 0.05
CA GLU A 25 -4.33 -5.97 -0.48
C GLU A 25 -4.09 -6.98 0.64
N CYS A 26 -3.26 -6.64 1.64
CA CYS A 26 -3.05 -7.50 2.81
C CYS A 26 -4.34 -7.72 3.61
N ARG A 27 -5.21 -6.71 3.75
CA ARG A 27 -6.51 -6.88 4.42
C ARG A 27 -7.44 -7.80 3.63
N GLU A 28 -7.50 -7.65 2.31
CA GLU A 28 -8.29 -8.56 1.47
C GLU A 28 -7.78 -10.00 1.56
N LEU A 29 -6.46 -10.20 1.60
CA LEU A 29 -5.85 -11.52 1.79
C LEU A 29 -6.16 -12.08 3.19
N ALA A 30 -6.19 -11.23 4.22
CA ALA A 30 -6.59 -11.61 5.56
C ALA A 30 -8.07 -12.08 5.62
N GLU A 31 -8.95 -11.45 4.84
CA GLU A 31 -10.36 -11.87 4.75
C GLU A 31 -10.53 -13.18 3.97
N LYS A 32 -9.69 -13.40 2.95
CA LYS A 32 -9.66 -14.63 2.15
C LYS A 32 -8.91 -15.78 2.85
N ALA A 33 -8.09 -15.48 3.86
CA ALA A 33 -7.34 -16.47 4.61
C ALA A 33 -8.28 -17.36 5.46
N MET A 34 -8.22 -18.67 5.23
CA MET A 34 -8.98 -19.65 6.00
C MET A 34 -8.36 -19.95 7.38
N SER A 35 -7.07 -19.69 7.52
CA SER A 35 -6.32 -19.92 8.75
C SER A 35 -6.30 -18.65 9.60
N PRO A 36 -6.67 -18.73 10.89
CA PRO A 36 -6.65 -17.58 11.78
C PRO A 36 -5.24 -17.03 12.00
N LEU A 37 -4.22 -17.89 11.93
CA LEU A 37 -2.81 -17.53 12.02
C LEU A 37 -2.37 -16.70 10.81
N ASP A 38 -2.75 -17.14 9.61
CA ASP A 38 -2.47 -16.40 8.37
C ASP A 38 -3.23 -15.08 8.35
N LYS A 39 -4.50 -15.09 8.79
CA LYS A 39 -5.29 -13.86 8.93
C LYS A 39 -4.60 -12.85 9.84
N GLU A 40 -4.11 -13.29 10.99
CA GLU A 40 -3.39 -12.40 11.91
C GLU A 40 -2.07 -11.89 11.30
N ALA A 41 -1.33 -12.75 10.59
CA ALA A 41 -0.11 -12.35 9.89
C ALA A 41 -0.38 -11.30 8.80
N TRP A 42 -1.42 -11.48 8.00
CA TRP A 42 -1.86 -10.53 6.97
C TRP A 42 -2.34 -9.21 7.56
N VAL A 43 -3.09 -9.24 8.67
CA VAL A 43 -3.52 -8.03 9.39
C VAL A 43 -2.31 -7.26 9.91
N ARG A 44 -1.36 -7.95 10.56
CA ARG A 44 -0.13 -7.31 11.08
C ARG A 44 0.72 -6.72 9.97
N LEU A 45 0.82 -7.41 8.83
CA LEU A 45 1.51 -6.91 7.65
C LEU A 45 0.82 -5.64 7.08
N ALA A 46 -0.50 -5.62 7.03
CA ALA A 46 -1.25 -4.42 6.64
C ALA A 46 -1.00 -3.22 7.57
N GLU A 47 -0.93 -3.46 8.88
CA GLU A 47 -0.61 -2.41 9.85
C GLU A 47 0.82 -1.88 9.68
N ASP A 48 1.78 -2.74 9.36
CA ASP A 48 3.17 -2.35 9.12
C ASP A 48 3.29 -1.48 7.87
N TRP A 49 2.61 -1.86 6.79
CA TRP A 49 2.49 -1.05 5.59
C TRP A 49 1.84 0.32 5.85
N LEU A 50 0.80 0.40 6.69
CA LEU A 50 0.21 1.70 7.07
C LEU A 50 1.16 2.57 7.90
N LYS A 51 2.03 1.98 8.72
CA LYS A 51 3.09 2.72 9.43
C LYS A 51 4.13 3.24 8.45
N LEU A 52 4.60 2.39 7.53
CA LEU A 52 5.52 2.81 6.47
C LEU A 52 4.91 3.91 5.60
N ALA A 53 3.61 3.86 5.33
CA ALA A 53 2.90 4.92 4.62
C ALA A 53 2.95 6.25 5.36
N GLN A 54 2.64 6.25 6.66
CA GLN A 54 2.72 7.44 7.50
C GLN A 54 4.15 7.99 7.60
N GLU A 55 5.13 7.11 7.77
CA GLU A 55 6.53 7.48 7.80
C GLU A 55 7.01 8.04 6.46
N ALA A 56 6.54 7.50 5.33
CA ALA A 56 6.81 8.03 4.01
C ALA A 56 6.19 9.41 3.78
N GLU A 57 4.96 9.66 4.28
CA GLU A 57 4.36 11.01 4.25
C GLU A 57 5.08 12.00 5.17
N ARG A 58 5.65 11.50 6.26
CA ARG A 58 6.44 12.30 7.21
C ARG A 58 7.84 12.59 6.66
N GLY A 59 8.45 11.61 6.01
CA GLY A 59 9.73 11.68 5.32
C GLY A 59 9.67 12.52 4.05
N ALA A 60 8.60 12.45 3.26
CA ALA A 60 8.36 13.33 2.12
C ALA A 60 8.27 14.81 2.53
N ARG A 61 7.83 15.08 3.78
CA ARG A 61 7.84 16.43 4.37
C ARG A 61 9.23 16.90 4.79
N PHE A 62 10.20 16.00 4.96
CA PHE A 62 11.57 16.31 5.40
C PHE A 62 12.66 16.04 4.34
N GLY A 63 12.34 15.34 3.25
CA GLY A 63 13.30 14.81 2.26
C GLY A 63 13.47 15.63 0.98
N ARG A 64 13.03 16.89 0.93
CA ARG A 64 13.32 17.81 -0.20
C ARG A 64 14.60 18.62 -0.01
N THR A 65 15.46 18.25 0.93
CA THR A 65 16.81 18.83 1.05
C THR A 65 17.78 17.78 1.58
N ARG A 66 18.36 16.98 0.69
CA ARG A 66 19.80 16.69 0.67
C ARG A 66 20.21 16.00 -0.62
#